data_AF-C1KD94-F1
#
_entry.id   AF-C1KD94-F1
#
_cell.length_a   1.000
_cell.length_b   1.000
_cell.length_c   1.000
_cell.angle_alpha   90.00
_cell.angle_beta   90.00
_cell.angle_gamma   90.00
#
_symmetry.space_group_name_H-M   'P 1'
#
loop_
_entity.id
_entity.type
_entity.pdbx_description
1 polymer ?
#
loop_
_entity_poly.entity_id
_entity_poly.type
_entity_poly.pdbx_seq_one_letter_code
_entity_poly.pdbx_strand_id
1 'polypeptide(L)'
;FVTATNGIAIDGTRVAVSGTGALVVGLSTTISYAQLRADVYRPFITAFDRAMGSSAKVAAVAPFELCYDSSKLAPTRFGYLVPNVDLMLEGGTNWTVVGGNSMAQVNSGTACFAFVRSGSTDATPALVIGGFQM
;
A
#
# COMPACT_ATOMS: atom_id res chain seq x y z
N PHE A 1 6.73 -13.88 9.39
CA PHE A 1 7.03 -12.44 9.37
C PHE A 1 8.34 -12.24 8.65
N VAL A 2 8.51 -11.10 7.99
CA VAL A 2 9.78 -10.61 7.43
C VAL A 2 10.07 -9.22 8.01
N THR A 3 11.31 -8.77 7.93
CA THR A 3 11.72 -7.47 8.49
C THR A 3 12.06 -6.49 7.37
N ALA A 4 11.42 -5.32 7.39
CA ALA A 4 11.76 -4.18 6.54
C ALA A 4 12.60 -3.18 7.33
N THR A 5 13.90 -3.45 7.43
CA THR A 5 14.86 -2.61 8.18
C THR A 5 15.05 -1.24 7.54
N ASN A 6 14.89 -1.17 6.22
CA ASN A 6 15.13 0.03 5.44
C ASN A 6 13.85 0.84 5.18
N GLY A 7 12.69 0.36 5.64
CA GLY A 7 11.42 1.10 5.64
C GLY A 7 10.50 0.75 4.46
N ILE A 8 9.58 1.65 4.15
CA ILE A 8 8.63 1.55 3.04
C ILE A 8 8.81 2.77 2.14
N ALA A 9 8.74 2.60 0.82
CA ALA A 9 8.80 3.68 -0.15
C ALA A 9 7.60 3.66 -1.11
N ILE A 10 7.24 4.85 -1.59
CA ILE A 10 6.28 5.08 -2.66
C ILE A 10 7.04 5.71 -3.82
N ASP A 11 7.03 5.07 -4.99
CA ASP A 11 7.73 5.54 -6.19
C ASP A 11 9.21 5.88 -5.92
N GLY A 12 9.90 4.99 -5.20
CA GLY A 12 11.29 5.17 -4.77
C GLY A 12 11.51 6.20 -3.66
N THR A 13 10.48 6.93 -3.21
CA THR A 13 10.59 7.91 -2.12
C THR A 13 10.19 7.29 -0.79
N ARG A 14 11.12 7.27 0.18
CA ARG A 14 10.89 6.69 1.52
C ARG A 14 9.79 7.44 2.27
N VAL A 15 8.84 6.69 2.84
CA VAL A 15 7.78 7.23 3.69
C VAL A 15 8.33 7.48 5.09
N ALA A 16 8.21 8.72 5.57
CA ALA A 16 8.53 9.06 6.95
C ALA A 16 7.46 8.49 7.89
N VAL A 17 7.85 7.50 8.70
CA VAL A 17 7.00 6.87 9.71
C VAL A 17 7.55 7.20 11.11
N SER A 18 6.66 7.38 12.07
CA SER A 18 7.05 7.66 13.46
C SER A 18 7.67 6.42 14.10
N GLY A 19 8.84 6.58 14.73
CA GLY A 19 9.56 5.51 15.41
C GLY A 19 10.91 5.18 14.77
N THR A 20 11.91 4.94 15.61
CA THR A 20 13.26 4.55 15.22
C THR A 20 13.39 3.03 15.34
N GLY A 21 13.00 2.29 14.30
CA GLY A 21 13.11 0.84 14.32
C GLY A 21 12.73 0.19 12.99
N ALA A 22 13.20 -1.03 12.79
CA ALA A 22 12.80 -1.85 11.65
C ALA A 22 11.29 -2.10 11.67
N LEU A 23 10.64 -2.03 10.50
CA LEU A 23 9.22 -2.35 10.39
C LEU A 23 9.07 -3.87 10.31
N VAL A 24 8.39 -4.47 11.28
CA VAL A 24 8.01 -5.88 11.20
C VAL A 24 6.85 -6.01 10.23
N VAL A 25 7.01 -6.88 9.23
CA VAL A 25 6.00 -7.18 8.21
C VAL A 25 5.47 -8.60 8.39
N GLY A 26 4.18 -8.72 8.67
CA GLY A 26 3.47 -9.99 8.65
C GLY A 26 3.10 -10.41 7.24
N LEU A 27 3.02 -11.71 7.00
CA LEU A 27 2.42 -12.28 5.80
C LEU A 27 1.21 -13.07 6.24
N SER A 28 0.06 -12.87 5.60
CA SER A 28 -1.17 -13.59 5.92
C SER A 28 -1.96 -13.92 4.67
N THR A 29 -2.34 -15.18 4.53
CA THR A 29 -3.25 -15.67 3.49
C THR A 29 -4.72 -15.65 3.95
N THR A 30 -4.99 -15.36 5.22
CA THR A 30 -6.35 -15.33 5.78
C THR A 30 -7.01 -13.96 5.69
N ILE A 31 -6.26 -12.92 5.31
CA ILE A 31 -6.78 -11.58 5.04
C ILE A 31 -6.60 -11.25 3.55
N SER A 32 -7.59 -10.59 2.96
CA SER A 32 -7.56 -10.28 1.52
C SER A 32 -6.58 -9.15 1.18
N TYR A 33 -6.60 -8.06 1.95
CA TYR A 33 -5.83 -6.85 1.66
C TYR A 33 -4.82 -6.57 2.77
N ALA A 34 -3.76 -5.84 2.41
CA ALA A 34 -2.74 -5.42 3.35
C ALA A 34 -3.32 -4.48 4.42
N GLN A 35 -2.92 -4.70 5.67
CA GLN A 35 -3.37 -3.92 6.82
C GLN A 35 -2.18 -3.23 7.48
N LEU A 36 -2.27 -1.92 7.70
CA LEU A 36 -1.21 -1.16 8.36
C LEU A 36 -1.67 -0.57 9.68
N ARG A 37 -0.81 -0.58 10.67
CA ARG A 37 -1.03 0.15 11.92
C ARG A 37 -1.17 1.65 11.65
N ALA A 38 -1.96 2.34 12.47
CA ALA A 38 -2.38 3.72 12.22
C ALA A 38 -1.24 4.73 11.97
N ASP A 39 -0.13 4.61 12.72
CA ASP A 39 1.08 5.42 12.65
C ASP A 39 1.84 5.27 11.32
N VAL A 40 1.78 4.08 10.71
CA VAL A 40 2.37 3.81 9.38
C VAL A 40 1.36 4.13 8.28
N TYR A 41 0.11 3.76 8.49
CA TYR A 41 -0.96 3.88 7.49
C TYR A 41 -1.15 5.33 7.02
N ARG A 42 -1.22 6.30 7.93
CA ARG A 42 -1.50 7.69 7.57
C ARG A 42 -0.43 8.34 6.69
N PRO A 43 0.87 8.33 7.05
CA PRO A 43 1.89 8.86 6.16
C PRO A 43 1.99 8.05 4.87
N PHE A 44 1.75 6.73 4.92
CA PHE A 44 1.78 5.85 3.75
C PHE A 44 0.73 6.19 2.69
N ILE A 45 -0.56 6.24 3.06
CA ILE A 45 -1.60 6.59 2.09
C ILE A 45 -1.46 8.03 1.60
N THR A 46 -0.98 8.94 2.45
CA THR A 46 -0.76 10.34 2.07
C THR A 46 0.35 10.45 1.04
N ALA A 47 1.43 9.67 1.17
CA ALA A 47 2.51 9.62 0.19
C ALA A 47 2.01 9.05 -1.15
N PHE A 48 1.22 7.98 -1.12
CA PHE A 48 0.62 7.40 -2.33
C PHE A 48 -0.31 8.39 -3.04
N ASP A 49 -1.22 9.05 -2.31
CA ASP A 49 -2.15 10.01 -2.89
C ASP A 49 -1.45 11.21 -3.53
N ARG A 50 -0.36 11.67 -2.91
CA ARG A 50 0.49 12.73 -3.47
C ARG A 50 1.19 12.28 -4.75
N ALA A 51 1.72 11.06 -4.78
CA ALA A 51 2.40 10.51 -5.95
C ALA A 51 1.42 10.23 -7.12
N MET A 52 0.17 9.85 -6.81
CA MET A 52 -0.89 9.69 -7.80
C MET A 52 -1.35 11.01 -8.43
N GLY A 53 -1.41 12.08 -7.64
CA GLY A 53 -2.06 13.32 -8.05
C GLY A 53 -3.58 13.26 -8.02
N SER A 54 -4.25 14.41 -8.13
CA SER A 54 -5.68 14.55 -7.83
C SER A 54 -6.63 14.31 -9.02
N SER A 55 -6.13 14.21 -10.25
CA SER A 55 -6.95 14.22 -11.48
C SER A 55 -7.86 13.00 -11.67
N ALA A 56 -7.49 11.87 -11.07
CA ALA A 56 -8.24 10.62 -11.12
C ALA A 56 -8.95 10.29 -9.80
N LYS A 57 -8.79 11.08 -8.73
CA LYS A 57 -9.35 10.74 -7.42
C LYS A 57 -10.89 10.79 -7.43
N VAL A 58 -11.52 9.77 -6.84
CA VAL A 58 -12.99 9.68 -6.72
C VAL A 58 -13.40 9.39 -5.26
N ALA A 59 -14.70 9.30 -5.01
CA ALA A 59 -15.22 8.92 -3.71
C ALA A 59 -14.67 7.56 -3.26
N ALA A 60 -14.27 7.47 -2.00
CA ALA A 60 -13.75 6.25 -1.42
C ALA A 60 -14.84 5.18 -1.29
N VAL A 61 -14.46 3.92 -1.50
CA VAL A 61 -15.33 2.75 -1.36
C VAL A 61 -14.80 1.91 -0.20
N ALA A 62 -15.61 1.73 0.84
CA ALA A 62 -15.20 0.93 1.99
C ALA A 62 -14.77 -0.49 1.57
N PRO A 63 -13.69 -1.05 2.15
CA PRO A 63 -12.92 -0.53 3.29
C PRO A 63 -11.76 0.42 2.93
N PHE A 64 -11.64 0.84 1.67
CA PHE A 64 -10.52 1.65 1.19
C PHE A 64 -10.74 3.15 1.42
N GLU A 65 -9.66 3.91 1.65
CA GLU A 65 -9.72 5.37 1.79
C GLU A 65 -9.27 6.13 0.53
N LEU A 66 -8.59 5.46 -0.40
CA LEU A 66 -8.14 6.05 -1.66
C LEU A 66 -8.68 5.23 -2.82
N CYS A 67 -9.49 5.88 -3.66
CA CYS A 67 -10.03 5.30 -4.87
C CYS A 67 -9.90 6.29 -6.01
N TYR A 68 -9.72 5.74 -7.21
CA TYR A 68 -9.46 6.47 -8.43
C TYR A 68 -10.35 5.95 -9.56
N ASP A 69 -10.70 6.84 -10.47
CA ASP A 69 -11.38 6.53 -11.72
C ASP A 69 -10.49 5.62 -12.57
N SER A 70 -10.89 4.35 -12.69
CA SER A 70 -10.08 3.34 -13.38
C SER A 70 -9.92 3.63 -14.88
N SER A 71 -10.83 4.41 -15.48
CA SER A 71 -10.72 4.79 -16.90
C SER A 71 -9.56 5.75 -17.17
N LYS A 72 -9.08 6.43 -16.12
CA LYS A 72 -7.94 7.37 -16.17
C LYS A 72 -6.61 6.72 -15.79
N LEU A 73 -6.63 5.45 -15.38
CA LEU A 73 -5.42 4.71 -15.03
C LEU A 73 -4.97 3.90 -16.24
N ALA A 74 -3.78 4.20 -16.77
CA ALA A 74 -3.27 3.50 -17.94
C ALA A 74 -2.98 2.02 -17.60
N PRO A 75 -3.42 1.04 -18.40
CA PRO A 75 -3.09 -0.36 -18.18
C PRO A 75 -1.66 -0.68 -18.60
N THR A 76 -1.02 -1.60 -17.89
CA THR A 76 0.31 -2.15 -18.21
C THR A 76 0.31 -3.67 -18.04
N ARG A 77 1.40 -4.33 -18.44
CA ARG A 77 1.60 -5.78 -18.18
C ARG A 77 1.61 -6.15 -16.69
N PHE A 78 1.77 -5.18 -15.80
CA PHE A 78 1.85 -5.36 -14.35
C PHE A 78 0.64 -4.76 -13.62
N GLY A 79 -0.48 -4.53 -14.32
CA GLY A 79 -1.67 -3.85 -13.81
C GLY A 79 -1.68 -2.36 -14.12
N TYR A 80 -2.36 -1.55 -13.31
CA TYR A 80 -2.44 -0.09 -13.54
C TYR A 80 -1.07 0.59 -13.43
N LEU A 81 -0.83 1.60 -14.26
CA LEU A 81 0.31 2.50 -14.16
C LEU A 81 0.07 3.46 -13.00
N VAL A 82 0.53 3.07 -11.81
CA VAL A 82 0.44 3.80 -10.56
C VAL A 82 1.79 3.75 -9.84
N PRO A 83 2.03 4.58 -8.82
CA PRO A 83 3.22 4.50 -7.97
C PRO A 83 3.44 3.09 -7.44
N ASN A 84 4.68 2.59 -7.55
CA ASN A 84 5.07 1.35 -6.91
C ASN A 84 5.15 1.52 -5.40
N VAL A 85 4.84 0.46 -4.66
CA VAL A 85 5.09 0.37 -3.22
C VAL A 85 6.25 -0.56 -2.98
N ASP A 86 7.30 -0.09 -2.33
CA ASP A 86 8.48 -0.91 -2.01
C ASP A 86 8.56 -1.17 -0.51
N LEU A 87 8.60 -2.44 -0.11
CA LEU A 87 9.05 -2.84 1.22
C LEU A 87 10.55 -3.09 1.15
N MET A 88 11.33 -2.26 1.82
CA MET A 88 12.80 -2.31 1.76
C MET A 88 13.30 -3.29 2.83
N LEU A 89 13.52 -4.53 2.43
CA LEU A 89 13.84 -5.66 3.30
C LEU A 89 15.29 -5.59 3.81
N GLU A 90 15.53 -6.36 4.88
CA GLU A 90 16.90 -6.64 5.32
C GLU A 90 17.71 -7.29 4.19
N GLY A 91 18.98 -6.88 4.05
CA GLY A 91 19.85 -7.34 2.95
C GLY A 91 19.82 -6.48 1.68
N GLY A 92 19.03 -5.39 1.66
CA GLY A 92 19.05 -4.40 0.58
C GLY A 92 18.15 -4.74 -0.63
N THR A 93 17.34 -5.79 -0.52
CA THR A 93 16.36 -6.18 -1.53
C THR A 93 15.01 -5.51 -1.27
N ASN A 94 14.32 -5.11 -2.34
CA ASN A 94 12.94 -4.60 -2.23
C ASN A 94 11.93 -5.69 -2.59
N TRP A 95 10.87 -5.80 -1.80
CA TRP A 95 9.62 -6.38 -2.28
C TRP A 95 8.77 -5.26 -2.87
N THR A 96 8.66 -5.24 -4.20
CA THR A 96 7.86 -4.26 -4.93
C THR A 96 6.45 -4.77 -5.18
N VAL A 97 5.45 -4.05 -4.67
CA VAL A 97 4.04 -4.25 -4.98
C VAL A 97 3.67 -3.33 -6.14
N VAL A 98 3.43 -3.93 -7.29
CA VAL A 98 3.06 -3.25 -8.55
C VAL A 98 1.56 -2.96 -8.62
N GLY A 99 1.13 -2.18 -9.61
CA GLY A 99 -0.28 -1.79 -9.81
C GLY A 99 -1.30 -2.92 -9.73
N GLY A 100 -0.98 -4.10 -10.26
CA GLY A 100 -1.85 -5.28 -10.24
C GLY A 100 -2.09 -5.84 -8.83
N ASN A 101 -1.22 -5.53 -7.88
CA ASN A 101 -1.27 -5.97 -6.49
C ASN A 101 -1.51 -4.81 -5.50
N SER A 102 -1.46 -3.56 -5.98
CA SER A 102 -1.72 -2.35 -5.18
C SER A 102 -3.07 -1.71 -5.47
N MET A 103 -3.71 -2.01 -6.61
CA MET A 103 -4.98 -1.39 -7.02
C MET A 103 -6.07 -2.45 -7.23
N ALA A 104 -7.02 -2.52 -6.29
CA ALA A 104 -8.17 -3.41 -6.37
C ALA A 104 -9.28 -2.78 -7.23
N GLN A 105 -9.68 -3.45 -8.31
CA GLN A 105 -10.85 -3.05 -9.09
C GLN A 105 -12.12 -3.39 -8.30
N VAL A 106 -12.87 -2.37 -7.85
CA VAL A 106 -14.06 -2.59 -6.98
C VAL A 106 -15.38 -2.54 -7.76
N ASN A 107 -15.40 -1.91 -8.93
CA ASN A 107 -16.53 -1.89 -9.87
C ASN A 107 -16.01 -1.51 -11.28
N SER A 108 -16.88 -1.24 -12.27
CA SER A 108 -16.46 -0.95 -13.65
C SER A 108 -15.67 0.36 -13.83
N GLY A 109 -15.82 1.33 -12.93
CA GLY A 109 -15.23 2.67 -13.06
C GLY A 109 -14.30 3.06 -11.92
N THR A 110 -14.02 2.16 -10.97
CA THR A 110 -13.26 2.50 -9.76
C THR A 110 -12.25 1.43 -9.39
N ALA A 111 -11.00 1.87 -9.22
CA ALA A 111 -9.93 1.09 -8.63
C ALA A 111 -9.48 1.76 -7.31
N CYS A 112 -9.34 0.97 -6.26
CA CYS A 112 -8.97 1.46 -4.93
C CYS A 112 -7.60 0.95 -4.50
N PHE A 113 -6.86 1.79 -3.78
CA PHE A 113 -5.57 1.43 -3.23
C PHE A 113 -5.76 0.37 -2.15
N ALA A 114 -5.23 -0.82 -2.38
CA ALA A 114 -5.53 -2.06 -1.69
C ALA A 114 -4.79 -2.22 -0.35
N PHE A 115 -4.65 -1.13 0.39
CA PHE A 115 -4.07 -1.07 1.72
C PHE A 115 -5.07 -0.40 2.65
N VAL A 116 -5.36 -1.03 3.78
CA VAL A 116 -6.38 -0.57 4.73
C VAL A 116 -5.76 -0.31 6.10
N ARG A 117 -6.42 0.56 6.87
CA ARG A 117 -6.02 0.83 8.25
C ARG A 117 -6.37 -0.36 9.13
N SER A 118 -5.40 -0.86 9.90
CA SER A 118 -5.64 -1.80 10.98
C SER A 118 -6.39 -1.11 12.12
N GLY A 119 -7.31 -1.82 12.76
CA GLY A 119 -7.96 -1.37 13.98
C GLY A 119 -7.04 -1.28 15.20
N SER A 120 -5.81 -1.81 15.11
CA SER A 120 -4.82 -1.78 16.18
C SER A 120 -3.92 -0.54 16.09
N THR A 121 -3.63 0.09 17.23
CA THR A 121 -2.78 1.30 17.31
C THR A 121 -1.37 1.02 17.80
N ASP A 122 -1.15 -0.07 18.54
CA ASP A 122 0.14 -0.36 19.22
C ASP A 122 0.62 -1.81 19.02
N ALA A 123 -0.03 -2.57 18.12
CA ALA A 123 0.33 -3.97 17.88
C ALA A 123 1.49 -4.09 16.88
N THR A 124 2.34 -5.09 17.08
CA THR A 124 3.19 -5.66 16.02
C THR A 124 2.36 -6.73 15.31
N PRO A 125 2.38 -6.83 13.97
CA PRO A 125 3.28 -6.15 13.02
C PRO A 125 2.79 -4.75 12.59
N ALA A 126 3.72 -3.93 12.09
CA ALA A 126 3.42 -2.59 11.57
C ALA A 126 2.62 -2.63 10.25
N LEU A 127 2.84 -3.69 9.47
CA LEU A 127 2.16 -4.00 8.22
C LEU A 127 1.92 -5.52 8.17
N VAL A 128 0.73 -5.95 7.77
CA VAL A 128 0.47 -7.33 7.35
C VAL A 128 0.16 -7.30 5.86
N ILE A 129 0.93 -8.02 5.06
CA ILE A 129 0.68 -8.27 3.64
C ILE A 129 -0.41 -9.34 3.52
N GLY A 130 -1.47 -9.00 2.79
CA GLY A 130 -2.60 -9.88 2.52
C GLY A 130 -2.48 -10.64 1.21
N GLY A 131 -3.46 -11.50 0.94
CA GLY A 131 -3.49 -12.33 -0.27
C GLY A 131 -3.43 -11.56 -1.58
N PHE A 132 -3.98 -10.35 -1.66
CA PHE A 132 -3.97 -9.54 -2.88
C PHE A 132 -2.57 -9.01 -3.26
N GLN A 133 -1.66 -8.93 -2.28
CA GLN A 133 -0.29 -8.45 -2.47
C GLN A 133 0.73 -9.57 -2.78
N MET A 134 0.31 -10.83 -2.69
CA MET A 134 1.13 -12.02 -2.95
C MET A 134 0.79 -12.63 -4.32
#